data_AF-A0A1H9X1K2-F1
#
_entry.id   AF-A0A1H9X1K2-F1
#
_cell.length_a   1.000
_cell.length_b   1.000
_cell.length_c   1.000
_cell.angle_alpha   90.00
_cell.angle_beta   90.00
_cell.angle_gamma   90.00
#
_symmetry.space_group_name_H-M   'P 1'
#
loop_
_entity.id
_entity.type
_entity.pdbx_description
1 polymer ?
#
loop_
_entity_poly.entity_id
_entity_poly.type
_entity_poly.pdbx_seq_one_letter_code
_entity_poly.pdbx_strand_id
1 'polypeptide(L)'
;MKSNITHVAMAVVLTFAIAEPALAQELDLSPVQDLLQGIVDAITGPLGMVIGTLALIGVFLTWLFGILDFRQALWTVIAIAGVAAAPTIVSTIWNN
;
A
#
# COMPACT_ATOMS: atom_id res chain seq x y z
N MET A 1 14.74 -40.43 -40.59
CA MET A 1 15.02 -39.88 -39.24
C MET A 1 15.17 -38.36 -39.20
N LYS A 2 15.85 -37.70 -40.16
CA LYS A 2 16.05 -36.24 -40.16
C LYS A 2 14.76 -35.41 -40.18
N SER A 3 13.75 -35.83 -40.95
CA SER A 3 12.45 -35.14 -41.05
C SER A 3 11.73 -35.03 -39.70
N ASN A 4 11.65 -36.11 -38.92
CA ASN A 4 10.91 -36.12 -37.66
C ASN A 4 11.51 -35.17 -36.61
N ILE A 5 12.85 -35.03 -36.62
CA ILE A 5 13.57 -34.11 -35.73
C ILE A 5 13.25 -32.65 -36.08
N THR A 6 13.13 -32.34 -37.37
CA THR A 6 12.74 -31.00 -37.85
C THR A 6 11.33 -30.62 -37.39
N HIS A 7 10.38 -31.56 -37.45
CA HIS A 7 9.00 -31.30 -37.02
C HIS A 7 8.89 -31.08 -35.51
N VAL A 8 9.61 -31.86 -34.70
CA VAL A 8 9.65 -31.70 -33.24
C VAL A 8 10.31 -30.38 -32.84
N ALA A 9 11.41 -30.00 -33.48
CA ALA A 9 12.06 -28.71 -33.23
C ALA A 9 11.14 -27.53 -33.57
N MET A 10 10.38 -27.63 -34.67
CA MET A 10 9.45 -26.59 -35.09
C MET A 10 8.26 -26.47 -34.13
N ALA A 11 7.76 -27.59 -33.60
CA ALA A 11 6.70 -27.58 -32.59
C ALA A 11 7.13 -26.91 -31.29
N VAL A 12 8.37 -27.14 -30.84
CA VAL A 12 8.95 -26.51 -29.63
C VAL A 12 9.13 -25.00 -29.82
N VAL A 13 9.64 -24.58 -30.97
CA VAL A 13 9.80 -23.14 -31.29
C VAL A 13 8.44 -22.45 -31.35
N LEU A 14 7.43 -23.12 -31.91
CA LEU A 14 6.06 -22.59 -31.96
C LEU A 14 5.45 -22.47 -30.57
N THR A 15 5.65 -23.43 -29.65
CA THR A 15 5.18 -23.29 -28.26
C THR A 15 5.87 -22.17 -27.50
N PHE A 16 7.14 -21.86 -27.78
CA PHE A 16 7.81 -20.68 -27.20
C PHE A 16 7.40 -19.37 -27.88
N ALA A 17 7.01 -19.40 -29.16
CA ALA A 17 6.57 -18.22 -29.91
C ALA A 17 5.10 -17.82 -29.61
N ILE A 18 4.26 -18.79 -29.22
CA ILE A 18 2.89 -18.56 -28.73
C ILE A 18 2.78 -18.57 -27.21
N ALA A 19 3.90 -18.80 -26.50
CA ALA A 19 3.97 -18.57 -25.07
C ALA A 19 3.88 -17.07 -24.85
N GLU A 20 2.65 -16.58 -24.72
CA GLU A 20 2.39 -15.31 -24.05
C GLU A 20 3.05 -15.36 -22.65
N PRO A 21 3.45 -14.21 -22.08
CA PRO A 21 4.08 -14.12 -20.75
C PRO A 21 3.12 -14.48 -19.59
N ALA A 22 2.38 -15.59 -19.71
CA ALA A 22 1.28 -16.01 -18.84
C ALA A 22 1.41 -17.47 -18.34
N LEU A 23 2.44 -18.23 -18.77
CA LEU A 23 2.86 -19.46 -18.06
C LEU A 23 4.01 -19.21 -17.08
N ALA A 24 4.38 -17.95 -16.87
CA ALA A 24 5.08 -17.50 -15.68
C ALA A 24 4.03 -17.22 -14.61
N GLN A 25 3.61 -18.28 -13.90
CA GLN A 25 2.96 -18.28 -12.59
C GLN A 25 2.62 -16.88 -12.04
N GLU A 26 1.36 -16.43 -12.17
CA GLU A 26 0.83 -15.35 -11.32
C GLU A 26 1.07 -15.80 -9.88
N LEU A 27 2.07 -15.22 -9.22
CA LEU A 27 2.15 -15.33 -7.77
C LEU A 27 0.91 -14.61 -7.26
N ASP A 28 -0.04 -15.38 -6.71
CA ASP A 28 -1.20 -14.80 -6.06
C ASP A 28 -0.71 -13.91 -4.92
N LEU A 29 -0.63 -12.62 -5.23
CA LEU A 29 -0.26 -11.56 -4.32
C LEU A 29 -1.49 -11.10 -3.53
N SER A 30 -2.69 -11.66 -3.76
CA SER A 30 -3.91 -11.34 -3.00
C SER A 30 -3.66 -11.45 -1.51
N PRO A 31 -3.05 -12.51 -0.96
CA PRO A 31 -2.84 -12.59 0.49
C PRO A 31 -1.97 -11.44 1.01
N VAL A 32 -0.93 -11.03 0.28
CA VAL A 32 -0.07 -9.92 0.71
C VAL A 32 -0.78 -8.58 0.55
N GLN A 33 -1.52 -8.38 -0.54
CA GLN A 33 -2.32 -7.17 -0.77
C GLN A 33 -3.41 -7.03 0.28
N ASP A 34 -4.12 -8.10 0.62
CA ASP A 34 -5.17 -8.12 1.64
C ASP A 34 -4.63 -7.81 3.03
N LEU A 35 -3.43 -8.32 3.36
CA LEU A 35 -2.76 -7.95 4.60
C LEU A 35 -2.34 -6.48 4.63
N LEU A 36 -1.73 -5.97 3.55
CA LEU A 36 -1.32 -4.57 3.47
C LEU A 36 -2.52 -3.64 3.48
N GLN A 37 -3.60 -3.98 2.79
CA GLN A 37 -4.85 -3.23 2.80
C GLN A 37 -5.50 -3.28 4.18
N GLY A 38 -5.51 -4.43 4.86
CA GLY A 38 -5.98 -4.53 6.24
C GLY A 38 -5.19 -3.66 7.22
N ILE A 39 -3.87 -3.51 7.03
CA ILE A 39 -3.04 -2.58 7.81
C ILE A 39 -3.41 -1.13 7.51
N VAL A 40 -3.56 -0.79 6.22
CA VAL A 40 -3.99 0.55 5.80
C VAL A 40 -5.34 0.89 6.42
N ASP A 41 -6.32 -0.01 6.31
CA ASP A 41 -7.67 0.16 6.85
C ASP A 41 -7.68 0.27 8.37
N ALA A 42 -6.80 -0.46 9.07
CA ALA A 42 -6.65 -0.31 10.52
C ALA A 42 -6.09 1.07 10.91
N ILE A 43 -5.14 1.61 10.14
CA ILE A 43 -4.49 2.91 10.38
C ILE A 43 -5.36 4.09 9.95
N THR A 44 -6.11 3.98 8.86
CA THR A 44 -6.85 5.10 8.26
C THR A 44 -8.36 4.98 8.43
N GLY A 45 -8.86 3.81 8.81
CA GLY A 45 -10.27 3.57 9.07
C GLY A 45 -10.73 4.08 10.44
N PRO A 46 -11.91 3.64 10.90
CA PRO A 46 -12.53 4.15 12.13
C PRO A 46 -11.65 4.01 13.38
N LEU A 47 -10.88 2.93 13.48
CA LEU A 47 -9.97 2.70 14.60
C LEU A 47 -8.85 3.74 14.66
N GLY A 48 -8.12 3.92 13.56
CA GLY A 48 -7.05 4.92 13.49
C GLY A 48 -7.53 6.35 13.74
N MET A 49 -8.73 6.69 13.25
CA MET A 49 -9.38 7.98 13.50
C MET A 49 -9.65 8.23 14.99
N VAL A 50 -10.15 7.22 15.72
CA VAL A 50 -10.38 7.32 17.17
C VAL A 50 -9.06 7.51 17.92
N ILE A 51 -8.03 6.73 17.58
CA ILE A 51 -6.70 6.84 18.19
C ILE A 51 -6.10 8.23 17.93
N GLY A 52 -6.19 8.73 16.70
CA GLY A 52 -5.71 10.06 16.33
C GLY A 52 -6.44 11.17 17.08
N THR A 53 -7.75 11.03 17.29
CA THR A 53 -8.55 11.99 18.06
C THR A 53 -8.14 12.00 19.53
N LEU A 54 -7.92 10.83 20.14
CA LEU A 54 -7.43 10.73 21.52
C LEU A 54 -6.03 11.34 21.68
N ALA A 55 -5.14 11.10 20.72
CA ALA A 55 -3.81 11.71 20.70
C ALA A 55 -3.88 13.24 20.60
N LEU A 56 -4.77 13.77 19.75
CA LEU A 56 -4.97 15.22 19.61
C LEU A 56 -5.45 15.85 20.92
N ILE A 57 -6.39 15.22 21.62
CA ILE A 57 -6.86 15.67 22.94
C ILE A 57 -5.71 15.67 23.94
N GLY A 58 -4.91 14.60 23.99
CA GLY A 58 -3.74 14.51 24.86
C GLY A 58 -2.75 15.65 24.64
N VAL A 59 -2.33 15.86 23.40
CA VAL A 59 -1.40 16.95 23.02
C VAL A 59 -1.96 18.31 23.39
N PHE A 60 -3.25 18.54 23.11
CA PHE A 60 -3.92 19.80 23.44
C PHE A 60 -3.93 20.08 24.94
N LEU A 61 -4.27 19.07 25.76
CA LEU A 61 -4.29 19.21 27.22
C LEU A 61 -2.87 19.36 27.80
N THR A 62 -1.90 18.58 27.35
CA THR A 62 -0.50 18.69 27.81
C THR A 62 0.09 20.06 27.47
N TRP A 63 -0.25 20.62 26.32
CA TRP A 63 0.11 22.00 25.95
C TRP A 63 -0.62 23.04 26.82
N LEU A 64 -1.93 22.89 27.06
CA LEU A 64 -2.72 23.79 27.91
C LEU A 64 -2.15 23.90 29.34
N PHE A 65 -1.69 22.79 29.91
CA PHE A 65 -1.07 22.75 31.24
C PHE A 65 0.38 23.23 31.27
N GLY A 66 0.94 23.70 30.15
CA GLY A 66 2.31 24.22 30.06
C GLY A 66 3.39 23.14 30.22
N ILE A 67 3.03 21.86 30.10
CA ILE A 67 3.97 20.73 30.14
C ILE A 67 4.71 20.58 28.80
N LEU A 68 4.05 21.01 27.71
CA LEU A 68 4.56 20.92 26.34
C LEU A 68 4.52 22.31 25.69
N ASP A 69 5.57 22.66 24.93
CA ASP A 69 5.71 23.98 24.30
C ASP A 69 4.83 24.13 23.05
N PHE A 70 4.33 25.33 22.76
CA PHE A 70 3.49 25.59 21.59
C PHE A 70 4.07 25.07 20.27
N ARG A 71 5.39 25.21 20.08
CA ARG A 71 6.08 24.70 18.90
C ARG A 71 6.01 23.17 18.80
N GLN A 72 6.22 22.46 19.91
CA GLN A 72 6.12 21.00 19.95
C GLN A 72 4.69 20.54 19.69
N ALA A 73 3.70 21.26 20.23
CA ALA A 73 2.30 20.96 20.03
C ALA A 73 1.95 21.07 18.54
N LEU A 74 2.39 22.17 17.92
CA LEU A 74 2.17 22.45 16.51
C LEU A 74 2.78 21.39 15.59
N TRP A 75 4.05 21.01 15.80
CA TRP A 75 4.69 19.95 15.00
C TRP A 75 3.97 18.61 15.13
N THR A 76 3.45 18.31 16.31
CA THR A 76 2.71 17.07 16.56
C THR A 76 1.37 17.06 15.82
N VAL A 77 0.63 18.18 15.85
CA VAL A 77 -0.63 18.32 15.10
C VAL A 77 -0.40 18.23 13.59
N ILE A 78 0.66 18.86 13.07
CA ILE A 78 1.03 18.77 11.65
C ILE A 78 1.31 17.31 11.26
N ALA A 79 2.04 16.56 12.08
CA ALA A 79 2.32 15.14 11.82
C ALA A 79 1.03 14.29 11.77
N ILE A 80 0.12 14.48 12.73
CA ILE A 80 -1.18 13.78 12.76
C ILE A 80 -2.00 14.10 11.50
N ALA A 81 -2.07 15.38 11.12
CA ALA A 81 -2.79 15.80 9.92
C ALA A 81 -2.16 15.21 8.63
N GLY A 82 -0.83 15.15 8.56
CA GLY A 82 -0.11 14.56 7.43
C GLY A 82 -0.42 13.08 7.25
N VAL A 83 -0.45 12.29 8.33
CA VAL A 83 -0.80 10.86 8.28
C VAL A 83 -2.26 10.67 7.83
N ALA A 84 -3.18 11.48 8.35
CA ALA A 84 -4.59 11.41 7.95
C ALA A 84 -4.83 11.81 6.49
N ALA A 85 -4.02 12.72 5.94
CA ALA A 85 -4.14 13.18 4.55
C ALA A 85 -3.49 12.24 3.52
N ALA A 86 -2.59 11.35 3.94
CA ALA A 86 -1.83 10.49 3.04
C ALA A 86 -2.70 9.67 2.07
N PRO A 87 -3.81 9.02 2.48
CA PRO A 87 -4.65 8.25 1.57
C PRO A 87 -5.29 9.10 0.48
N THR A 88 -5.71 10.33 0.82
CA THR A 88 -6.33 11.27 -0.13
C THR A 88 -5.33 11.71 -1.20
N ILE A 89 -4.08 11.97 -0.81
CA ILE A 89 -3.00 12.34 -1.73
C ILE A 89 -2.72 11.20 -2.70
N VAL A 90 -2.55 9.97 -2.21
CA VAL A 90 -2.29 8.79 -3.05
C VAL A 90 -3.43 8.54 -4.03
N SER A 91 -4.68 8.61 -3.55
CA SER A 91 -5.85 8.44 -4.40
C SER A 91 -5.90 9.49 -5.52
N THR A 92 -5.54 10.74 -5.22
CA THR A 92 -5.54 11.82 -6.21
C THR A 92 -4.43 11.67 -7.26
N ILE A 93 -3.30 11.03 -6.94
CA ILE A 93 -2.21 10.84 -7.92
C ILE A 93 -2.51 9.66 -8.84
N TRP A 94 -3.08 8.57 -8.31
CA TRP A 94 -3.15 7.29 -9.01
C TRP A 94 -4.52 6.94 -9.59
N ASN A 95 -5.60 7.57 -9.09
CA ASN A 95 -6.98 7.28 -9.51
C ASN A 95 -7.64 8.44 -10.27
N ASN A 96 -6.84 9.36 -10.84
CA ASN A 96 -7.31 10.45 -11.70
C ASN A 96 -7.52 9.97 -13.14
#